data_AF-A0A7Y8IBP3-F1
#
_entry.id   AF-A0A7Y8IBP3-F1
#
_cell.length_a   1.000
_cell.length_b   1.000
_cell.length_c   1.000
_cell.angle_alpha   90.00
_cell.angle_beta   90.00
_cell.angle_gamma   90.00
#
_symmetry.space_group_name_H-M   'P 1'
#
loop_
_entity.id
_entity.type
_entity.pdbx_description
1 polymer ?
#
loop_
_entity_poly.entity_id
_entity_poly.type
_entity_poly.pdbx_seq_one_letter_code
_entity_poly.pdbx_strand_id
1 'polypeptide(L)'
;MKLKSRFLLFLLFVAASISFNCSNKNLHKDPPYPLQKMIVIPEPTAEQLTEFNADIESEFTTIEKGTKKISGYRTNNKLFLQKIITPIIKPHLKELVEKSPSEIINTLTLFGYEIFQKYLGQNFYRWGGDIFDLDDPQDRSHRYQCTYGLDCSGFAALPYELAVHYNLLPKEEALFASKGYEFYCSQNQLQDVGGREETSNNFRLDTRELAELGKVVFKLEKNQTPTPEQINLLKPGDIVGRSGHFGIIAFINGEPYYLESGGWVVPKNNGVPVKAIEALKIFAASGSITIRRCLE
;
A
#
# COMPACT_ATOMS: atom_id res chain seq x y z
N MET A 1 13.20 -29.24 70.82
CA MET A 1 12.66 -28.36 71.87
C MET A 1 13.61 -27.18 72.05
N LYS A 2 13.08 -25.96 72.03
CA LYS A 2 13.71 -24.65 72.36
C LYS A 2 14.56 -23.93 71.30
N LEU A 3 13.90 -22.93 70.70
CA LEU A 3 14.39 -21.61 70.29
C LEU A 3 15.48 -21.02 71.21
N LYS A 4 16.40 -20.25 70.62
CA LYS A 4 16.76 -18.85 70.97
C LYS A 4 17.79 -18.36 69.94
N SER A 5 17.40 -17.46 69.03
CA SER A 5 17.43 -16.00 69.18
C SER A 5 18.86 -15.43 69.17
N ARG A 6 19.14 -14.67 68.11
CA ARG A 6 20.02 -13.48 67.98
C ARG A 6 20.49 -13.40 66.53
N PHE A 7 20.56 -12.29 65.83
CA PHE A 7 20.13 -10.91 66.00
C PHE A 7 20.64 -10.26 64.70
N LEU A 8 19.86 -9.36 64.08
CA LEU A 8 20.37 -8.27 63.25
C LEU A 8 21.16 -8.62 61.97
N LEU A 9 20.58 -8.30 60.81
CA LEU A 9 21.07 -7.26 59.88
C LEU A 9 20.52 -7.49 58.46
N PHE A 10 19.21 -7.31 58.23
CA PHE A 10 18.67 -7.18 56.87
C PHE A 10 17.46 -6.25 56.88
N LEU A 11 17.72 -4.99 57.22
CA LEU A 11 16.77 -3.89 57.17
C LEU A 11 17.47 -2.74 56.45
N LEU A 12 17.56 -2.84 55.11
CA LEU A 12 17.96 -1.76 54.19
C LEU A 12 17.86 -2.27 52.74
N PHE A 13 16.67 -2.69 52.32
CA PHE A 13 16.26 -2.50 50.93
C PHE A 13 15.34 -1.27 50.91
N VAL A 14 16.01 -0.14 51.01
CA VAL A 14 15.44 1.18 50.72
C VAL A 14 14.98 1.17 49.27
N ALA A 15 13.73 1.58 49.11
CA ALA A 15 13.15 2.03 47.87
C ALA A 15 14.14 2.91 47.10
N ALA A 16 14.69 2.37 46.02
CA ALA A 16 15.22 3.14 44.91
C ALA A 16 14.43 2.71 43.68
N SER A 17 13.20 3.20 43.61
CA SER A 17 12.45 3.42 42.38
C SER A 17 13.29 4.33 41.50
N ILE A 18 14.20 3.73 40.72
CA ILE A 18 14.83 4.40 39.58
C ILE A 18 13.77 4.42 38.48
N SER A 19 12.95 5.46 38.54
CA SER A 19 12.18 5.97 37.42
C SER A 19 13.17 6.34 36.32
N PHE A 20 13.46 5.41 35.40
CA PHE A 20 14.02 5.76 34.09
C PHE A 20 12.92 6.43 33.27
N ASN A 21 12.64 7.69 33.61
CA ASN A 21 12.09 8.65 32.68
C ASN A 21 13.21 9.65 32.37
N CYS A 22 14.06 9.28 31.41
CA CYS A 22 14.84 10.25 30.66
C CYS A 22 14.32 10.23 29.23
N SER A 23 13.25 11.00 29.05
CA SER A 23 13.17 12.03 28.02
C SER A 23 13.77 11.65 26.67
N ASN A 24 12.88 11.24 25.77
CA ASN A 24 12.87 11.62 24.36
C ASN A 24 13.71 12.87 24.06
N LYS A 25 14.96 12.66 23.67
CA LYS A 25 15.76 13.63 22.90
C LYS A 25 16.67 12.84 21.95
N ASN A 26 16.05 12.27 20.94
CA ASN A 26 16.56 12.33 19.57
C ASN A 26 15.34 12.49 18.66
N LEU A 27 14.79 13.71 18.69
CA LEU A 27 14.14 14.27 17.51
C LEU A 27 15.22 14.27 16.43
N HIS A 28 15.29 13.21 15.64
CA HIS A 28 15.87 13.29 14.31
C HIS A 28 15.02 14.31 13.54
N LYS A 29 15.48 15.56 13.59
CA LYS A 29 15.12 16.60 12.63
C LYS A 29 16.02 16.40 11.41
N ASP A 30 15.77 15.33 10.67
CA ASP A 30 16.18 15.26 9.28
C ASP A 30 14.92 15.52 8.44
N PRO A 31 14.97 16.39 7.43
CA PRO A 31 13.79 16.74 6.64
C PRO A 31 13.24 15.45 6.00
N PRO A 32 11.91 15.26 5.94
CA PRO A 32 11.35 14.07 5.33
C PRO A 32 11.64 14.22 3.84
N TYR A 33 12.67 13.53 3.34
CA TYR A 33 12.99 13.32 1.92
C TYR A 33 12.63 14.50 0.99
N PRO A 34 13.59 15.27 0.41
CA PRO A 34 13.25 16.19 -0.66
C PRO A 34 12.90 15.37 -1.91
N LEU A 35 11.68 14.85 -1.93
CA LEU A 35 10.97 14.36 -3.08
C LEU A 35 10.76 15.60 -3.95
N GLN A 36 11.33 15.60 -5.15
CA GLN A 36 10.91 16.54 -6.17
C GLN A 36 9.51 16.13 -6.61
N LYS A 37 8.48 16.73 -5.98
CA LYS A 37 7.08 16.38 -6.21
C LYS A 37 6.50 17.31 -7.25
N MET A 38 5.86 16.72 -8.26
CA MET A 38 5.03 17.46 -9.20
C MET A 38 3.72 17.93 -8.54
N ILE A 39 3.12 17.09 -7.69
CA ILE A 39 1.88 17.41 -6.97
C ILE A 39 2.20 17.63 -5.50
N VAL A 40 1.94 18.84 -5.01
CA VAL A 40 2.12 19.20 -3.60
C VAL A 40 0.81 18.92 -2.86
N ILE A 41 0.87 18.05 -1.86
CA ILE A 41 -0.30 17.72 -1.03
C ILE A 41 -0.36 18.69 0.15
N PRO A 42 -1.42 19.51 0.28
CA PRO A 42 -1.57 20.42 1.42
C PRO A 42 -1.67 19.63 2.73
N GLU A 43 -1.43 20.30 3.86
CA GLU A 43 -1.73 19.68 5.16
C GLU A 43 -3.25 19.51 5.33
N PRO A 44 -3.73 18.34 5.78
CA PRO A 44 -5.14 18.13 6.06
C PRO A 44 -5.69 19.13 7.10
N THR A 45 -6.91 19.63 6.89
CA THR A 45 -7.59 20.41 7.94
C THR A 45 -8.11 19.49 9.06
N ALA A 46 -8.42 20.07 10.22
CA ALA A 46 -9.00 19.31 11.33
C ALA A 46 -10.35 18.67 10.97
N GLU A 47 -11.17 19.37 10.18
CA GLU A 47 -12.44 18.85 9.67
C GLU A 47 -12.22 17.66 8.74
N GLN A 48 -11.24 17.76 7.83
CA GLN A 48 -10.93 16.65 6.94
C GLN A 48 -10.37 15.44 7.70
N LEU A 49 -9.53 15.63 8.72
CA LEU A 49 -9.05 14.53 9.57
C LEU A 49 -10.16 13.93 10.44
N THR A 50 -11.21 14.70 10.75
CA THR A 50 -12.39 14.15 11.43
C THR A 50 -13.19 13.25 10.47
N GLU A 51 -13.32 13.62 9.20
CA GLU A 51 -14.07 12.87 8.19
C GLU A 51 -13.27 11.72 7.55
N PHE A 52 -11.95 11.85 7.46
CA PHE A 52 -11.05 10.94 6.78
C PHE A 52 -9.86 10.61 7.67
N ASN A 53 -9.98 9.54 8.46
CA ASN A 53 -8.89 9.00 9.26
C ASN A 53 -8.92 7.47 9.33
N ALA A 54 -7.86 6.93 9.90
CA ALA A 54 -7.60 5.50 10.02
C ALA A 54 -8.64 4.73 10.84
N ASP A 55 -9.32 5.39 11.77
CA ASP A 55 -10.07 4.73 12.84
C ASP A 55 -11.58 4.73 12.61
N ILE A 56 -12.04 5.32 11.50
CA ILE A 56 -13.47 5.35 11.15
C ILE A 56 -13.93 3.94 10.77
N GLU A 57 -14.85 3.40 11.56
CA GLU A 57 -15.48 2.12 11.28
C GLU A 57 -16.49 2.23 10.12
N SER A 58 -16.46 1.25 9.23
CA SER A 58 -17.37 1.09 8.11
C SER A 58 -18.72 0.57 8.57
N GLU A 59 -19.75 0.81 7.76
CA GLU A 59 -21.00 0.08 7.89
C GLU A 59 -20.83 -1.39 7.49
N PHE A 60 -21.51 -2.29 8.23
CA PHE A 60 -21.67 -3.68 7.84
C PHE A 60 -22.81 -3.79 6.83
N THR A 61 -22.54 -4.40 5.68
CA THR A 61 -23.49 -4.53 4.57
C THR A 61 -23.61 -5.96 4.11
N THR A 62 -24.65 -6.24 3.32
CA THR A 62 -24.86 -7.51 2.64
C THR A 62 -25.26 -7.24 1.20
N ILE A 63 -24.56 -7.87 0.27
CA ILE A 63 -24.83 -7.79 -1.17
C ILE A 63 -25.26 -9.16 -1.70
N GLU A 64 -26.06 -9.15 -2.76
CA GLU A 64 -26.48 -10.36 -3.46
C GLU A 64 -25.74 -10.47 -4.79
N LYS A 65 -25.12 -11.62 -5.04
CA LYS A 65 -24.44 -11.95 -6.29
C LYS A 65 -24.96 -13.29 -6.82
N GLY A 66 -25.92 -13.22 -7.73
CA GLY A 66 -26.63 -14.41 -8.21
C GLY A 66 -27.38 -15.08 -7.06
N THR A 67 -27.07 -16.34 -6.76
CA THR A 67 -27.67 -17.09 -5.64
C THR A 67 -26.94 -16.91 -4.31
N LYS A 68 -25.81 -16.17 -4.30
CA LYS A 68 -24.93 -16.01 -3.14
C LYS A 68 -25.20 -14.70 -2.41
N LYS A 69 -25.02 -14.71 -1.09
CA LYS A 69 -25.10 -13.53 -0.23
C LYS A 69 -23.76 -13.31 0.44
N ILE A 70 -23.17 -12.14 0.23
CA ILE A 70 -21.86 -11.79 0.76
C ILE A 70 -22.05 -10.65 1.75
N SER A 71 -21.64 -10.89 3.00
CA SER A 71 -21.79 -9.94 4.10
C SER A 71 -20.43 -9.54 4.67
N GLY A 72 -20.32 -8.30 5.14
CA GLY A 72 -19.09 -7.77 5.72
C GLY A 72 -19.06 -6.25 5.73
N TYR A 73 -17.90 -5.69 6.06
CA TYR A 73 -17.59 -4.27 6.03
C TYR A 73 -17.01 -3.86 4.68
N ARG A 74 -17.38 -2.68 4.18
CA ARG A 74 -17.00 -2.20 2.85
C ARG A 74 -16.18 -0.92 2.93
N THR A 75 -15.16 -0.78 2.10
CA THR A 75 -14.49 0.52 1.99
C THR A 75 -15.41 1.60 1.42
N ASN A 76 -15.05 2.85 1.69
CA ASN A 76 -15.61 4.02 1.03
C ASN A 76 -14.49 4.92 0.46
N ASN A 77 -13.46 4.31 -0.11
CA ASN A 77 -12.34 5.03 -0.70
C ASN A 77 -12.77 5.87 -1.90
N LYS A 78 -13.89 5.57 -2.57
CA LYS A 78 -14.47 6.46 -3.59
C LYS A 78 -14.83 7.83 -3.04
N LEU A 79 -15.33 7.92 -1.80
CA LEU A 79 -15.60 9.20 -1.17
C LEU A 79 -14.30 9.97 -0.91
N PHE A 80 -13.26 9.28 -0.44
CA PHE A 80 -11.92 9.87 -0.28
C PHE A 80 -11.34 10.33 -1.62
N LEU A 81 -11.52 9.54 -2.69
CA LEU A 81 -11.13 9.91 -4.04
C LEU A 81 -11.82 11.21 -4.49
N GLN A 82 -13.13 11.32 -4.26
CA GLN A 82 -13.93 12.47 -4.71
C GLN A 82 -13.65 13.74 -3.92
N LYS A 83 -13.56 13.63 -2.58
CA LYS A 83 -13.47 14.79 -1.69
C LYS A 83 -12.04 15.25 -1.41
N ILE A 84 -11.05 14.37 -1.50
CA ILE A 84 -9.66 14.66 -1.14
C ILE A 84 -8.73 14.55 -2.34
N ILE A 85 -8.66 13.39 -2.99
CA ILE A 85 -7.69 13.17 -4.08
C ILE A 85 -8.02 14.01 -5.32
N THR A 86 -9.26 13.97 -5.80
CA THR A 86 -9.67 14.63 -7.05
C THR A 86 -9.44 16.14 -7.04
N PRO A 87 -9.81 16.89 -5.97
CA PRO A 87 -9.52 18.32 -5.89
C PRO A 87 -8.03 18.65 -5.98
N ILE A 88 -7.15 17.76 -5.51
CA ILE A 88 -5.70 17.97 -5.52
C ILE A 88 -5.09 17.57 -6.86
N ILE A 89 -5.51 16.47 -7.49
CA ILE A 89 -4.96 16.02 -8.79
C ILE A 89 -5.45 16.90 -9.95
N LYS A 90 -6.73 17.30 -9.94
CA LYS A 90 -7.39 17.95 -11.09
C LYS A 90 -6.63 19.16 -11.67
N PRO A 91 -6.03 20.06 -10.85
CA PRO A 91 -5.23 21.18 -11.36
C PRO A 91 -3.99 20.75 -12.16
N HIS A 92 -3.46 19.55 -11.93
CA HIS A 92 -2.21 19.05 -12.53
C HIS A 92 -2.43 18.17 -13.76
N LEU A 93 -3.69 17.82 -14.11
CA LEU A 93 -3.98 16.88 -15.21
C LEU A 93 -3.40 17.32 -16.55
N LYS A 94 -3.38 18.64 -16.83
CA LYS A 94 -2.80 19.18 -18.08
C LYS A 94 -1.30 18.96 -18.18
N GLU A 95 -0.58 19.04 -17.07
CA GLU A 95 0.86 18.78 -17.07
C GLU A 95 1.14 17.27 -17.06
N LEU A 96 0.29 16.48 -16.40
CA LEU A 96 0.43 15.02 -16.35
C LEU A 96 0.28 14.38 -17.74
N VAL A 97 -0.65 14.86 -18.56
CA VAL A 97 -0.87 14.27 -19.90
C VAL A 97 0.30 14.53 -20.87
N GLU A 98 1.17 15.50 -20.56
CA GLU A 98 2.39 15.78 -21.34
C GLU A 98 3.56 14.87 -20.95
N LYS A 99 3.42 14.08 -19.88
CA LYS A 99 4.45 13.15 -19.39
C LYS A 99 4.38 11.81 -20.09
N SER A 100 5.48 11.07 -20.08
CA SER A 100 5.49 9.67 -20.51
C SER A 100 4.65 8.80 -19.55
N PRO A 101 4.14 7.63 -20.00
CA PRO A 101 3.40 6.71 -19.14
C PRO A 101 4.11 6.36 -17.82
N SER A 102 5.42 6.08 -17.87
CA SER A 102 6.19 5.78 -16.66
C SER A 102 6.28 6.96 -15.71
N GLU A 103 6.41 8.20 -16.21
CA GLU A 103 6.41 9.40 -15.36
C GLU A 103 5.05 9.67 -14.74
N ILE A 104 3.96 9.42 -15.47
CA ILE A 104 2.58 9.50 -14.94
C ILE A 104 2.42 8.53 -13.78
N ILE A 105 2.73 7.25 -14.00
CA ILE A 105 2.61 6.22 -12.95
C ILE A 105 3.54 6.52 -11.78
N ASN A 106 4.77 6.97 -12.02
CA ASN A 106 5.67 7.38 -10.95
C ASN A 106 5.05 8.48 -10.07
N THR A 107 4.54 9.52 -10.72
CA THR A 107 3.94 10.67 -10.03
C THR A 107 2.73 10.27 -9.22
N LEU A 108 1.83 9.46 -9.80
CA LEU A 108 0.63 8.98 -9.12
C LEU A 108 0.95 7.99 -7.99
N THR A 109 2.01 7.20 -8.12
CA THR A 109 2.47 6.29 -7.06
C THR A 109 2.94 7.07 -5.84
N LEU A 110 3.81 8.06 -6.05
CA LEU A 110 4.32 8.91 -4.98
C LEU A 110 3.21 9.75 -4.34
N PHE A 111 2.34 10.33 -5.15
CA PHE A 111 1.16 11.06 -4.69
C PHE A 111 0.25 10.16 -3.83
N GLY A 112 -0.09 8.96 -4.34
CA GLY A 112 -0.95 8.01 -3.65
C GLY A 112 -0.36 7.57 -2.32
N TYR A 113 0.93 7.24 -2.29
CA TYR A 113 1.61 6.87 -1.06
C TYR A 113 1.54 7.97 0.00
N GLU A 114 1.88 9.20 -0.38
CA GLU A 114 1.91 10.32 0.56
C GLU A 114 0.52 10.73 1.03
N ILE A 115 -0.48 10.79 0.13
CA ILE A 115 -1.81 11.26 0.51
C ILE A 115 -2.49 10.28 1.47
N PHE A 116 -2.34 8.97 1.25
CA PHE A 116 -2.85 7.99 2.19
C PHE A 116 -2.11 8.05 3.53
N GLN A 117 -0.79 8.30 3.54
CA GLN A 117 -0.05 8.47 4.79
C GLN A 117 -0.47 9.72 5.58
N LYS A 118 -0.73 10.85 4.90
CA LYS A 118 -1.15 12.11 5.54
C LYS A 118 -2.49 11.98 6.27
N TYR A 119 -3.43 11.21 5.71
CA TYR A 119 -4.77 11.06 6.28
C TYR A 119 -4.91 9.82 7.18
N LEU A 120 -4.31 8.70 6.81
CA LEU A 120 -4.53 7.40 7.46
C LEU A 120 -3.30 6.90 8.23
N GLY A 121 -2.22 7.67 8.28
CA GLY A 121 -0.98 7.33 8.96
C GLY A 121 -0.06 6.41 8.16
N GLN A 122 1.11 6.12 8.74
CA GLN A 122 2.21 5.40 8.07
C GLN A 122 1.82 4.02 7.54
N ASN A 123 0.88 3.34 8.21
CA ASN A 123 0.28 2.10 7.77
C ASN A 123 -1.19 2.39 7.44
N PHE A 124 -1.47 2.56 6.15
CA PHE A 124 -2.80 2.80 5.61
C PHE A 124 -3.44 1.51 5.08
N TYR A 125 -2.92 0.35 5.53
CA TYR A 125 -3.42 -0.94 5.11
C TYR A 125 -4.83 -1.19 5.63
N ARG A 126 -5.71 -1.63 4.72
CA ARG A 126 -7.03 -2.16 5.03
C ARG A 126 -7.32 -3.34 4.11
N TRP A 127 -7.57 -4.53 4.66
CA TRP A 127 -7.82 -5.74 3.87
C TRP A 127 -9.00 -5.58 2.91
N GLY A 128 -8.83 -5.92 1.63
CA GLY A 128 -9.86 -5.75 0.59
C GLY A 128 -10.15 -4.28 0.26
N GLY A 129 -9.16 -3.41 0.43
CA GLY A 129 -9.27 -1.99 0.13
C GLY A 129 -8.67 -1.66 -1.23
N ASP A 130 -9.47 -1.05 -2.11
CA ASP A 130 -9.03 -0.43 -3.36
C ASP A 130 -9.67 0.96 -3.52
N ILE A 131 -9.14 1.79 -4.42
CA ILE A 131 -9.58 3.19 -4.57
C ILE A 131 -11.02 3.33 -5.07
N PHE A 132 -11.54 2.31 -5.75
CA PHE A 132 -12.86 2.30 -6.37
C PHE A 132 -13.87 1.42 -5.62
N ASP A 133 -13.55 0.92 -4.43
CA ASP A 133 -14.43 0.06 -3.64
C ASP A 133 -15.01 -1.10 -4.48
N LEU A 134 -14.16 -1.70 -5.32
CA LEU A 134 -14.52 -2.79 -6.22
C LEU A 134 -14.63 -4.11 -5.48
N ASP A 135 -13.87 -4.27 -4.39
CA ASP A 135 -13.86 -5.49 -3.60
C ASP A 135 -15.18 -5.77 -2.90
N ASP A 136 -15.40 -7.04 -2.60
CA ASP A 136 -16.52 -7.49 -1.80
C ASP A 136 -16.45 -7.01 -0.35
N PRO A 137 -17.60 -6.93 0.35
CA PRO A 137 -17.62 -6.74 1.79
C PRO A 137 -16.76 -7.80 2.49
N GLN A 138 -15.94 -7.38 3.46
CA GLN A 138 -14.99 -8.23 4.18
C GLN A 138 -15.47 -8.44 5.62
N ASP A 139 -15.48 -9.68 6.11
CA ASP A 139 -16.00 -10.05 7.44
C ASP A 139 -14.91 -10.42 8.45
N ARG A 140 -13.65 -10.45 8.02
CA ARG A 140 -12.46 -10.74 8.83
C ARG A 140 -11.20 -10.23 8.14
N SER A 141 -10.06 -10.32 8.84
CA SER A 141 -8.68 -9.97 8.42
C SER A 141 -8.15 -8.70 9.11
N HIS A 142 -7.04 -8.12 8.64
CA HIS A 142 -6.44 -6.93 9.23
C HIS A 142 -7.22 -5.67 8.85
N ARG A 143 -7.70 -4.93 9.85
CA ARG A 143 -8.42 -3.65 9.70
C ARG A 143 -9.63 -3.68 8.75
N TYR A 144 -10.18 -4.86 8.47
CA TYR A 144 -11.34 -5.04 7.58
C TYR A 144 -12.56 -4.18 7.97
N GLN A 145 -12.72 -3.84 9.25
CA GLN A 145 -13.80 -2.97 9.73
C GLN A 145 -13.58 -1.48 9.42
N CYS A 146 -12.37 -1.05 9.06
CA CYS A 146 -12.10 0.35 8.76
C CYS A 146 -12.70 0.76 7.40
N THR A 147 -13.19 1.99 7.33
CA THR A 147 -13.83 2.60 6.14
C THR A 147 -12.83 2.93 5.04
N TYR A 148 -11.63 3.37 5.43
CA TYR A 148 -10.61 3.86 4.49
C TYR A 148 -9.33 3.05 4.61
N GLY A 149 -8.60 2.98 3.50
CA GLY A 149 -7.32 2.31 3.39
C GLY A 149 -7.28 1.37 2.21
N LEU A 150 -6.07 0.95 1.84
CA LEU A 150 -5.83 0.09 0.70
C LEU A 150 -5.10 -1.16 1.16
N ASP A 151 -5.44 -2.33 0.62
CA ASP A 151 -4.58 -3.48 0.83
C ASP A 151 -3.35 -3.40 -0.10
N CYS A 152 -2.54 -4.46 -0.14
CA CYS A 152 -1.30 -4.46 -0.91
C CYS A 152 -1.54 -4.40 -2.42
N SER A 153 -2.52 -5.14 -2.94
CA SER A 153 -2.90 -5.17 -4.36
C SER A 153 -3.62 -3.88 -4.78
N GLY A 154 -4.53 -3.37 -3.94
CA GLY A 154 -5.23 -2.10 -4.16
C GLY A 154 -4.27 -0.91 -4.20
N PHE A 155 -3.22 -0.90 -3.38
CA PHE A 155 -2.19 0.13 -3.46
C PHE A 155 -1.26 -0.04 -4.66
N ALA A 156 -0.86 -1.27 -5.01
CA ALA A 156 -0.04 -1.50 -6.20
C ALA A 156 -0.78 -1.12 -7.50
N ALA A 157 -2.10 -1.32 -7.55
CA ALA A 157 -2.95 -0.95 -8.68
C ALA A 157 -3.33 0.55 -8.70
N LEU A 158 -3.37 1.22 -7.54
CA LEU A 158 -3.78 2.63 -7.37
C LEU A 158 -3.28 3.58 -8.47
N PRO A 159 -1.98 3.70 -8.79
CA PRO A 159 -1.53 4.67 -9.79
C PRO A 159 -2.07 4.37 -11.19
N TYR A 160 -2.25 3.10 -11.54
CA TYR A 160 -2.84 2.70 -12.81
C TYR A 160 -4.35 2.99 -12.84
N GLU A 161 -5.05 2.71 -11.74
CA GLU A 161 -6.46 3.04 -11.57
C GLU A 161 -6.72 4.55 -11.73
N LEU A 162 -5.89 5.39 -11.09
CA LEU A 162 -5.98 6.84 -11.22
C LEU A 162 -5.63 7.30 -12.64
N ALA A 163 -4.60 6.72 -13.27
CA ALA A 163 -4.21 7.08 -14.63
C ALA A 163 -5.33 6.83 -15.65
N VAL A 164 -6.01 5.67 -15.56
CA VAL A 164 -7.14 5.37 -16.43
C VAL A 164 -8.34 6.26 -16.09
N HIS A 165 -8.66 6.43 -14.81
CA HIS A 165 -9.81 7.23 -14.38
C HIS A 165 -9.75 8.68 -14.82
N TYR A 166 -8.57 9.29 -14.81
CA TYR A 166 -8.38 10.66 -15.29
C TYR A 166 -8.04 10.77 -16.79
N ASN A 167 -8.14 9.66 -17.54
CA ASN A 167 -7.80 9.59 -18.97
C ASN A 167 -6.35 10.02 -19.29
N LEU A 168 -5.42 9.75 -18.37
CA LEU A 168 -4.00 9.98 -18.56
C LEU A 168 -3.33 8.81 -19.29
N LEU A 169 -3.88 7.61 -19.15
CA LEU A 169 -3.50 6.43 -19.92
C LEU A 169 -4.74 5.74 -20.49
N PRO A 170 -4.66 5.21 -21.72
CA PRO A 170 -5.69 4.33 -22.24
C PRO A 170 -5.71 3.02 -21.45
N LYS A 171 -6.89 2.41 -21.31
CA LYS A 171 -7.04 1.15 -20.56
C LYS A 171 -6.23 0.01 -21.17
N GLU A 172 -6.01 0.04 -22.48
CA GLU A 172 -5.25 -0.95 -23.25
C GLU A 172 -3.77 -1.01 -22.84
N GLU A 173 -3.22 0.10 -22.34
CA GLU A 173 -1.84 0.18 -21.86
C GLU A 173 -1.72 -0.05 -20.33
N ALA A 174 -2.84 -0.03 -19.60
CA ALA A 174 -2.88 -0.05 -18.14
C ALA A 174 -3.36 -1.41 -17.60
N LEU A 175 -2.67 -2.51 -17.95
CA LEU A 175 -3.04 -3.87 -17.53
C LEU A 175 -3.24 -4.03 -16.01
N PHE A 176 -2.51 -3.26 -15.20
CA PHE A 176 -2.61 -3.29 -13.74
C PHE A 176 -3.72 -2.39 -13.16
N ALA A 177 -4.61 -1.84 -14.00
CA ALA A 177 -5.88 -1.24 -13.59
C ALA A 177 -7.04 -2.18 -13.92
N SER A 178 -8.12 -2.11 -13.15
CA SER A 178 -9.33 -2.90 -13.32
C SER A 178 -9.90 -2.84 -14.75
N LYS A 179 -9.92 -1.65 -15.36
CA LYS A 179 -10.36 -1.46 -16.75
C LYS A 179 -9.40 -2.02 -17.79
N GLY A 180 -8.10 -2.03 -17.51
CA GLY A 180 -7.13 -2.70 -18.37
C GLY A 180 -7.20 -4.22 -18.24
N TYR A 181 -7.43 -4.72 -17.03
CA TYR A 181 -7.64 -6.15 -16.81
C TYR A 181 -8.97 -6.64 -17.42
N GLU A 182 -10.05 -5.87 -17.32
CA GLU A 182 -11.32 -6.12 -18.03
C GLU A 182 -11.08 -6.25 -19.54
N PHE A 183 -10.32 -5.31 -20.12
CA PHE A 183 -9.95 -5.38 -21.54
C PHE A 183 -9.15 -6.65 -21.85
N TYR A 184 -8.13 -6.97 -21.06
CA TYR A 184 -7.33 -8.18 -21.22
C TYR A 184 -8.17 -9.47 -21.14
N CYS A 185 -9.06 -9.58 -20.14
CA CYS A 185 -9.98 -10.70 -20.01
C CYS A 185 -10.86 -10.86 -21.24
N SER A 186 -11.39 -9.76 -21.77
CA SER A 186 -12.22 -9.78 -22.99
C SER A 186 -11.47 -10.31 -24.22
N GLN A 187 -10.20 -9.91 -24.39
CA GLN A 187 -9.37 -10.36 -25.51
C GLN A 187 -8.96 -11.83 -25.40
N ASN A 188 -8.85 -12.35 -24.18
CA ASN A 188 -8.39 -13.71 -23.90
C ASN A 188 -9.52 -14.67 -23.50
N GLN A 189 -10.79 -14.23 -23.58
CA GLN A 189 -11.97 -15.01 -23.20
C GLN A 189 -11.91 -15.55 -21.76
N LEU A 190 -11.33 -14.76 -20.86
CA LEU A 190 -11.24 -15.09 -19.43
C LEU A 190 -12.45 -14.53 -18.69
N GLN A 191 -12.92 -15.28 -17.70
CA GLN A 191 -13.98 -14.83 -16.79
C GLN A 191 -13.38 -14.20 -15.54
N ASP A 192 -14.04 -13.16 -15.04
CA ASP A 192 -13.74 -12.60 -13.72
C ASP A 192 -14.39 -13.45 -12.62
N VAL A 193 -13.53 -14.06 -11.81
CA VAL A 193 -13.90 -14.93 -10.69
C VAL A 193 -13.10 -14.57 -9.42
N GLY A 194 -12.54 -13.36 -9.36
CA GLY A 194 -11.65 -12.91 -8.27
C GLY A 194 -12.38 -12.50 -6.98
N GLY A 195 -13.71 -12.55 -6.97
CA GLY A 195 -14.54 -12.12 -5.85
C GLY A 195 -14.72 -13.22 -4.82
N ARG A 196 -15.36 -12.89 -3.69
CA ARG A 196 -15.69 -13.88 -2.67
C ARG A 196 -16.60 -14.95 -3.27
N GLU A 197 -16.37 -16.18 -2.85
CA GLU A 197 -17.09 -17.35 -3.35
C GLU A 197 -17.00 -17.51 -4.87
N GLU A 198 -15.86 -17.19 -5.50
CA GLU A 198 -15.63 -17.33 -6.95
C GLU A 198 -16.61 -16.52 -7.81
N THR A 199 -17.15 -15.43 -7.25
CA THR A 199 -17.95 -14.47 -8.01
C THR A 199 -17.05 -13.44 -8.70
N SER A 200 -17.60 -12.62 -9.60
CA SER A 200 -16.85 -11.51 -10.19
C SER A 200 -16.44 -10.50 -9.11
N ASN A 201 -15.22 -9.97 -9.17
CA ASN A 201 -14.79 -8.83 -8.35
C ASN A 201 -14.71 -7.51 -9.13
N ASN A 202 -15.56 -7.37 -10.15
CA ASN A 202 -15.56 -6.23 -11.06
C ASN A 202 -14.17 -5.98 -11.69
N PHE A 203 -13.45 -7.05 -12.02
CA PHE A 203 -12.09 -7.03 -12.55
C PHE A 203 -11.07 -6.32 -11.65
N ARG A 204 -11.31 -6.22 -10.34
CA ARG A 204 -10.27 -5.83 -9.39
C ARG A 204 -9.11 -6.82 -9.50
N LEU A 205 -7.88 -6.30 -9.65
CA LEU A 205 -6.70 -7.15 -9.58
C LEU A 205 -6.37 -7.46 -8.12
N ASP A 206 -6.42 -8.74 -7.75
CA ASP A 206 -5.90 -9.20 -6.47
C ASP A 206 -4.47 -9.75 -6.64
N THR A 207 -3.86 -10.17 -5.53
CA THR A 207 -2.48 -10.66 -5.49
C THR A 207 -2.25 -11.88 -6.38
N ARG A 208 -3.29 -12.66 -6.69
CA ARG A 208 -3.17 -13.79 -7.62
C ARG A 208 -3.00 -13.29 -9.05
N GLU A 209 -3.85 -12.38 -9.51
CA GLU A 209 -3.79 -11.82 -10.86
C GLU A 209 -2.48 -11.05 -11.06
N LEU A 210 -2.08 -10.23 -10.08
CA LEU A 210 -0.81 -9.51 -10.09
C LEU A 210 0.42 -10.45 -10.16
N ALA A 211 0.30 -11.68 -9.65
CA ALA A 211 1.37 -12.69 -9.72
C ALA A 211 1.50 -13.35 -11.09
N GLU A 212 0.53 -13.18 -11.99
CA GLU A 212 0.46 -13.85 -13.29
C GLU A 212 0.56 -12.86 -14.46
N LEU A 213 0.02 -11.66 -14.29
CA LEU A 213 -0.08 -10.64 -15.35
C LEU A 213 1.21 -9.86 -15.59
N GLY A 214 1.29 -9.22 -16.76
CA GLY A 214 2.44 -8.43 -17.19
C GLY A 214 3.67 -9.28 -17.55
N LYS A 215 4.66 -8.61 -18.14
CA LYS A 215 5.94 -9.20 -18.49
C LYS A 215 6.79 -9.37 -17.24
N VAL A 216 7.34 -10.57 -17.03
CA VAL A 216 8.36 -10.80 -16.01
C VAL A 216 9.64 -10.08 -16.41
N VAL A 217 10.10 -9.15 -15.56
CA VAL A 217 11.37 -8.44 -15.75
C VAL A 217 12.51 -9.32 -15.27
N PHE A 218 12.41 -9.79 -14.02
CA PHE A 218 13.26 -10.83 -13.44
C PHE A 218 12.56 -11.46 -12.22
N LYS A 219 13.15 -12.54 -11.73
CA LYS A 219 12.73 -13.26 -10.53
C LYS A 219 13.90 -13.33 -9.55
N LEU A 220 13.61 -13.18 -8.26
CA LEU A 220 14.55 -13.52 -7.19
C LEU A 220 14.04 -14.77 -6.50
N GLU A 221 14.86 -15.80 -6.44
CA GLU A 221 14.59 -16.96 -5.60
C GLU A 221 14.76 -16.61 -4.12
N LYS A 222 14.19 -17.45 -3.26
CA LYS A 222 14.29 -17.26 -1.81
C LYS A 222 15.74 -17.04 -1.36
N ASN A 223 15.96 -16.02 -0.54
CA ASN A 223 17.26 -15.57 -0.02
C ASN A 223 18.24 -14.98 -1.06
N GLN A 224 17.84 -14.79 -2.32
CA GLN A 224 18.67 -14.08 -3.28
C GLN A 224 18.68 -12.58 -3.01
N THR A 225 19.82 -11.95 -3.29
CA THR A 225 19.98 -10.50 -3.32
C THR A 225 19.98 -10.05 -4.78
N PRO A 226 19.23 -9.00 -5.14
CA PRO A 226 19.26 -8.50 -6.52
C PRO A 226 20.66 -7.96 -6.87
N THR A 227 21.10 -8.22 -8.10
CA THR A 227 22.35 -7.67 -8.62
C THR A 227 22.17 -6.22 -9.07
N PRO A 228 23.24 -5.41 -9.20
CA PRO A 228 23.16 -4.07 -9.76
C PRO A 228 22.51 -4.04 -11.15
N GLU A 229 22.80 -5.04 -12.00
CA GLU A 229 22.19 -5.16 -13.32
C GLU A 229 20.68 -5.36 -13.22
N GLN A 230 20.20 -6.19 -12.29
CA GLN A 230 18.77 -6.38 -12.05
C GLN A 230 18.10 -5.10 -11.52
N ILE A 231 18.76 -4.36 -10.62
CA ILE A 231 18.24 -3.07 -10.14
C ILE A 231 18.14 -2.05 -11.26
N ASN A 232 19.12 -2.01 -12.17
CA ASN A 232 19.10 -1.12 -13.34
C ASN A 232 18.01 -1.47 -14.36
N LEU A 233 17.46 -2.69 -14.32
CA LEU A 233 16.32 -3.07 -15.16
C LEU A 233 15.00 -2.48 -14.67
N LEU A 234 14.89 -2.08 -13.40
CA LEU A 234 13.63 -1.58 -12.82
C LEU A 234 13.16 -0.31 -13.51
N LYS A 235 11.83 -0.15 -13.60
CA LYS A 235 11.15 1.06 -14.09
C LYS A 235 10.04 1.48 -13.13
N PRO A 236 9.64 2.77 -13.14
CA PRO A 236 8.46 3.19 -12.40
C PRO A 236 7.23 2.38 -12.78
N GLY A 237 6.46 1.98 -11.79
CA GLY A 237 5.25 1.18 -11.99
C GLY A 237 5.46 -0.32 -12.04
N ASP A 238 6.71 -0.82 -12.04
CA ASP A 238 6.95 -2.26 -11.87
C ASP A 238 6.34 -2.73 -10.55
N ILE A 239 5.52 -3.76 -10.61
CA ILE A 239 4.97 -4.40 -9.41
C ILE A 239 5.93 -5.49 -8.94
N VAL A 240 6.03 -5.62 -7.63
CA VAL A 240 6.96 -6.55 -6.98
C VAL A 240 6.19 -7.35 -5.96
N GLY A 241 6.26 -8.67 -6.08
CA GLY A 241 5.68 -9.52 -5.06
C GLY A 241 5.52 -10.97 -5.47
N ARG A 242 4.59 -11.61 -4.77
CA ARG A 242 4.12 -12.99 -4.99
C ARG A 242 2.69 -13.07 -4.49
N SER A 243 1.96 -14.11 -4.88
CA SER A 243 0.60 -14.36 -4.35
C SER A 243 0.59 -14.20 -2.82
N GLY A 244 -0.32 -13.34 -2.32
CA GLY A 244 -0.42 -12.92 -0.93
C GLY A 244 0.15 -11.55 -0.57
N HIS A 245 1.14 -10.99 -1.30
CA HIS A 245 1.63 -9.63 -1.02
C HIS A 245 2.33 -8.95 -2.21
N PHE A 246 2.03 -7.67 -2.43
CA PHE A 246 2.62 -6.84 -3.48
C PHE A 246 2.99 -5.44 -3.00
N GLY A 247 3.97 -4.86 -3.67
CA GLY A 247 4.20 -3.42 -3.69
C GLY A 247 4.61 -2.98 -5.08
N ILE A 248 5.06 -1.74 -5.20
CA ILE A 248 5.33 -1.08 -6.47
C ILE A 248 6.65 -0.30 -6.42
N ILE A 249 7.34 -0.25 -7.56
CA ILE A 249 8.55 0.55 -7.73
C ILE A 249 8.19 1.98 -8.11
N ALA A 250 8.75 2.93 -7.36
CA ALA A 250 8.77 4.35 -7.70
C ALA A 250 10.20 4.85 -7.72
N PHE A 251 10.48 5.83 -8.57
CA PHE A 251 11.77 6.49 -8.68
C PHE A 251 11.73 7.83 -7.94
N ILE A 252 12.66 8.02 -7.01
CA ILE A 252 12.84 9.24 -6.23
C ILE A 252 14.25 9.73 -6.50
N ASN A 253 14.38 10.95 -7.06
CA ASN A 253 15.67 11.55 -7.42
C ASN A 253 16.55 10.63 -8.29
N GLY A 254 15.92 9.88 -9.21
CA GLY A 254 16.58 8.96 -10.13
C GLY A 254 16.92 7.58 -9.56
N GLU A 255 16.66 7.33 -8.28
CA GLU A 255 16.91 6.02 -7.65
C GLU A 255 15.60 5.23 -7.45
N PRO A 256 15.61 3.89 -7.59
CA PRO A 256 14.42 3.06 -7.40
C PRO A 256 14.15 2.77 -5.92
N TYR A 257 12.88 2.88 -5.54
CA TYR A 257 12.35 2.61 -4.21
C TYR A 257 11.17 1.64 -4.29
N TYR A 258 11.01 0.82 -3.27
CA TYR A 258 9.85 -0.06 -3.09
C TYR A 258 8.87 0.59 -2.11
N LEU A 259 7.61 0.68 -2.52
CA LEU A 259 6.52 1.24 -1.75
C LEU A 259 5.43 0.19 -1.55
N GLU A 260 4.83 0.15 -0.35
CA GLU A 260 3.73 -0.74 0.02
C GLU A 260 2.78 -0.06 1.02
N SER A 261 1.55 -0.57 1.16
CA SER A 261 0.52 0.07 1.99
C SER A 261 0.65 -0.16 3.50
N GLY A 262 1.29 -1.26 3.92
CA GLY A 262 1.28 -1.66 5.34
C GLY A 262 2.64 -1.83 6.02
N GLY A 263 3.75 -1.66 5.31
CA GLY A 263 5.10 -1.85 5.88
C GLY A 263 5.32 -3.27 6.43
N TRP A 264 4.82 -4.29 5.73
CA TRP A 264 4.90 -5.69 6.15
C TRP A 264 6.17 -6.37 5.67
N VAL A 265 6.73 -5.89 4.55
CA VAL A 265 7.96 -6.42 3.95
C VAL A 265 9.16 -5.73 4.58
N VAL A 266 9.17 -4.40 4.55
CA VAL A 266 10.31 -3.64 5.04
C VAL A 266 10.11 -3.23 6.51
N PRO A 267 11.19 -3.15 7.32
CA PRO A 267 11.10 -2.69 8.70
C PRO A 267 10.36 -1.35 8.81
N LYS A 268 9.64 -1.16 9.93
CA LYS A 268 8.97 0.11 10.22
C LYS A 268 9.97 1.25 10.16
N ASN A 269 9.82 2.09 9.14
CA ASN A 269 10.73 3.20 8.86
C ASN A 269 10.00 4.55 8.87
N ASN A 270 9.06 4.73 9.80
CA ASN A 270 8.26 5.95 9.92
C ASN A 270 7.54 6.39 8.64
N GLY A 271 7.17 5.46 7.77
CA GLY A 271 6.56 5.75 6.47
C GLY A 271 7.54 6.24 5.39
N VAL A 272 8.85 6.18 5.63
CA VAL A 272 9.87 6.54 4.64
C VAL A 272 10.07 5.38 3.65
N PRO A 273 9.98 5.64 2.32
CA PRO A 273 10.26 4.64 1.31
C PRO A 273 11.64 4.00 1.46
N VAL A 274 11.76 2.71 1.10
CA VAL A 274 13.01 1.96 1.21
C VAL A 274 13.58 1.73 -0.19
N LYS A 275 14.90 1.93 -0.36
CA LYS A 275 15.59 1.67 -1.64
C LYS A 275 15.29 0.25 -2.11
N ALA A 276 15.02 0.11 -3.41
CA ALA A 276 14.56 -1.15 -3.99
C ALA A 276 15.53 -2.30 -3.70
N ILE A 277 16.84 -2.08 -3.78
CA ILE A 277 17.86 -3.11 -3.51
C ILE A 277 17.70 -3.77 -2.13
N GLU A 278 17.49 -2.97 -1.09
CA GLU A 278 17.32 -3.47 0.27
C GLU A 278 15.94 -4.10 0.46
N ALA A 279 14.88 -3.45 -0.04
CA ALA A 279 13.52 -3.95 0.09
C ALA A 279 13.34 -5.31 -0.60
N LEU A 280 13.85 -5.47 -1.82
CA LEU A 280 13.77 -6.72 -2.59
C LEU A 280 14.53 -7.85 -1.90
N LYS A 281 15.71 -7.57 -1.35
CA LYS A 281 16.49 -8.53 -0.56
C LYS A 281 15.70 -9.02 0.67
N ILE A 282 15.10 -8.09 1.42
CA ILE A 282 14.29 -8.42 2.61
C ILE A 282 13.07 -9.26 2.20
N PHE A 283 12.38 -8.86 1.13
CA PHE A 283 11.20 -9.57 0.67
C PHE A 283 11.55 -11.00 0.22
N ALA A 284 12.62 -11.15 -0.56
CA ALA A 284 13.10 -12.44 -1.06
C ALA A 284 13.55 -13.39 0.07
N ALA A 285 13.97 -12.88 1.24
CA ALA A 285 14.32 -13.73 2.38
C ALA A 285 13.15 -14.61 2.87
N SER A 286 11.92 -14.12 2.72
CA SER A 286 10.71 -14.85 3.12
C SER A 286 10.20 -15.84 2.07
N GLY A 287 10.66 -15.75 0.81
CA GLY A 287 10.21 -16.59 -0.30
C GLY A 287 10.51 -15.95 -1.65
N SER A 288 10.46 -16.71 -2.74
CA SER A 288 10.74 -16.20 -4.09
C SER A 288 9.74 -15.11 -4.49
N ILE A 289 10.21 -14.08 -5.18
CA ILE A 289 9.40 -12.95 -5.66
C ILE A 289 9.62 -12.72 -7.16
N THR A 290 8.61 -12.15 -7.80
CA THR A 290 8.66 -11.75 -9.22
C THR A 290 8.49 -10.25 -9.34
N ILE A 291 9.25 -9.67 -10.27
CA ILE A 291 9.11 -8.28 -10.69
C ILE A 291 8.43 -8.29 -12.05
N ARG A 292 7.30 -7.58 -12.17
CA ARG A 292 6.43 -7.61 -13.34
C ARG A 292 6.12 -6.20 -13.83
N ARG A 293 5.99 -6.07 -15.15
CA ARG A 293 5.83 -4.79 -15.86
C ARG A 293 4.68 -4.87 -16.85
N CYS A 294 3.92 -3.78 -16.96
CA CYS A 294 2.93 -3.61 -18.03
C CYS A 294 3.27 -2.49 -19.01
N LEU A 295 3.93 -1.40 -18.57
CA LEU A 295 4.35 -0.30 -19.43
C LEU A 295 5.66 -0.63 -20.15
N GLU A 296 5.80 -0.31 -21.43
CA GLU A 296 7.04 -0.57 -22.19
C GLU A 296 8.15 0.45 -21.95
#